data_AF-C9DF09-F1
#
_entry.id   AF-C9DF09-F1
#
_cell.length_a   1.000
_cell.length_b   1.000
_cell.length_c   1.000
_cell.angle_alpha   90.00
_cell.angle_beta   90.00
_cell.angle_gamma   90.00
#
_symmetry.space_group_name_H-M   'P 1'
#
loop_
_entity.id
_entity.type
_entity.pdbx_description
1 polymer ?
#
loop_
_entity_poly.entity_id
_entity_poly.type
_entity_poly.pdbx_seq_one_letter_code
_entity_poly.pdbx_strand_id
1 'polypeptide(L)'
;WCVLVSKTTPTPQPGSDEINRAYEEGWVGNHALAFIGDTLSPKGEKVPELFIVELPQDEAGWKAAGDAPLSGTETTLPAPPRGVVQRRLTFTHHRAYPGLVNVPRHWVRCNPQGTQIAFLMRDDNGIVQLWLISPQGGEPRQLTHNKTDIQSAFNW
;
A
#
# COMPACT_ATOMS: atom_id res chain seq x y z
N TRP A 1 17.41 3.41 -16.52
CA TRP A 1 17.38 4.20 -15.28
C TRP A 1 16.24 3.67 -14.41
N CYS A 2 16.43 3.62 -13.10
CA CYS A 2 15.41 3.18 -12.15
C CYS A 2 15.45 4.08 -10.91
N VAL A 3 14.30 4.26 -10.27
CA VAL A 3 14.16 4.91 -8.96
C VAL A 3 13.22 4.13 -8.08
N LEU A 4 13.36 4.35 -6.77
CA LEU A 4 12.37 3.94 -5.80
C LEU A 4 11.26 5.00 -5.74
N VAL A 5 10.03 4.56 -5.51
CA VAL A 5 8.87 5.46 -5.29
C VAL A 5 8.31 5.33 -3.87
N SER A 6 8.94 4.51 -3.05
CA SER A 6 8.60 4.32 -1.65
C SER A 6 9.85 4.49 -0.78
N LYS A 7 9.68 5.12 0.38
CA LYS A 7 10.64 5.12 1.48
C LYS A 7 10.32 3.96 2.42
N THR A 8 11.33 3.15 2.73
CA THR A 8 11.22 2.05 3.69
C THR A 8 12.26 2.19 4.79
N THR A 9 12.02 1.55 5.93
CA THR A 9 12.97 1.45 7.05
C THR A 9 12.98 0.03 7.59
N PRO A 10 14.14 -0.55 7.91
CA PRO A 10 14.19 -1.90 8.49
C PRO A 10 13.49 -1.97 9.86
N THR A 11 13.35 -0.84 10.56
CA THR A 11 12.74 -0.75 11.90
C THR A 11 11.63 0.31 11.91
N PRO A 12 10.43 0.01 11.38
CA PRO A 12 9.32 0.95 11.42
C PRO A 12 8.94 1.30 12.86
N GLN A 13 8.65 2.56 13.13
CA GLN A 13 8.14 2.98 14.42
C GLN A 13 6.71 2.44 14.64
N PRO A 14 6.42 1.78 15.78
CA PRO A 14 5.06 1.37 16.15
C PRO A 14 4.05 2.51 16.09
N GLY A 15 2.91 2.26 15.44
CA GLY A 15 1.82 3.24 15.28
C GLY A 15 2.07 4.34 14.24
N SER A 16 3.20 4.31 13.53
CA SER A 16 3.49 5.25 12.44
C SER A 16 3.03 4.73 11.07
N ASP A 17 3.27 5.54 10.02
CA ASP A 17 3.10 5.14 8.62
C ASP A 17 4.39 4.62 7.98
N GLU A 18 5.44 4.42 8.78
CA GLU A 18 6.65 3.79 8.31
C GLU A 18 6.38 2.33 7.95
N ILE A 19 7.04 1.86 6.89
CA ILE A 19 6.94 0.50 6.40
C ILE A 19 8.32 -0.10 6.23
N ASN A 20 8.45 -1.40 6.48
CA ASN A 20 9.71 -2.10 6.18
C ASN A 20 9.78 -2.66 4.76
N ARG A 21 8.63 -2.75 4.08
CA ARG A 21 8.51 -3.28 2.73
C ARG A 21 7.30 -2.68 2.02
N ALA A 22 7.44 -2.39 0.74
CA ALA A 22 6.37 -2.12 -0.21
C ALA A 22 6.29 -3.28 -1.23
N TYR A 23 5.09 -3.81 -1.51
CA TYR A 23 4.90 -5.00 -2.33
C TYR A 23 3.48 -5.12 -2.89
N GLU A 24 3.30 -6.01 -3.88
CA GLU A 24 2.00 -6.38 -4.48
C GLU A 24 1.23 -5.21 -5.09
N GLU A 25 1.89 -4.41 -5.91
CA GLU A 25 1.39 -3.16 -6.46
C GLU A 25 0.32 -3.28 -7.55
N GLY A 26 -0.39 -2.18 -7.77
CA GLY A 26 -1.34 -1.99 -8.86
C GLY A 26 -1.43 -0.53 -9.27
N TRP A 27 -1.51 -0.28 -10.58
CA TRP A 27 -1.72 1.06 -11.12
C TRP A 27 -3.10 1.61 -10.74
N VAL A 28 -3.13 2.88 -10.36
CA VAL A 28 -4.34 3.68 -10.17
C VAL A 28 -4.33 4.76 -11.26
N GLY A 29 -5.09 4.52 -12.33
CA GLY A 29 -4.94 5.28 -13.57
C GLY A 29 -3.53 5.14 -14.14
N ASN A 30 -2.97 6.24 -14.65
CA ASN A 30 -1.62 6.31 -15.23
C ASN A 30 -0.64 7.19 -14.43
N HIS A 31 -1.03 7.63 -13.22
CA HIS A 31 -0.29 8.61 -12.45
C HIS A 31 0.00 8.18 -11.01
N ALA A 32 -0.48 7.02 -10.57
CA ALA A 32 -0.29 6.56 -9.20
C ALA A 32 -0.14 5.04 -9.12
N LEU A 33 0.53 4.59 -8.06
CA LEU A 33 0.63 3.19 -7.68
C LEU A 33 0.03 2.99 -6.29
N ALA A 34 -0.87 2.02 -6.16
CA ALA A 34 -1.27 1.48 -4.87
C ALA A 34 -0.45 0.22 -4.58
N PHE A 35 -0.11 -0.03 -3.32
CA PHE A 35 0.69 -1.18 -2.90
C PHE A 35 0.46 -1.52 -1.43
N ILE A 36 0.84 -2.72 -1.03
CA ILE A 36 0.81 -3.17 0.37
C ILE A 36 2.12 -2.75 1.06
N GLY A 37 1.98 -2.17 2.25
CA GLY A 37 3.07 -1.76 3.12
C GLY A 37 2.96 -2.40 4.51
N ASP A 38 4.04 -3.04 4.96
CA ASP A 38 4.08 -3.66 6.29
C ASP A 38 4.38 -2.61 7.38
N THR A 39 3.34 -2.17 8.10
CA THR A 39 3.44 -1.27 9.27
C THR A 39 3.57 -2.04 10.57
N LEU A 40 3.77 -1.34 11.69
CA LEU A 40 3.64 -1.89 13.04
C LEU A 40 2.44 -1.27 13.77
N SER A 41 1.62 -2.09 14.43
CA SER A 41 0.58 -1.65 15.37
C SER A 41 1.21 -0.89 16.55
N PRO A 42 0.45 -0.14 17.36
CA PRO A 42 0.96 0.46 18.59
C PRO A 42 1.59 -0.55 19.57
N LYS A 43 1.23 -1.83 19.47
CA LYS A 43 1.81 -2.93 20.26
C LYS A 43 3.04 -3.57 19.63
N GLY A 44 3.49 -3.08 18.47
CA GLY A 44 4.64 -3.61 17.73
C GLY A 44 4.34 -4.83 16.86
N GLU A 45 3.07 -5.18 16.65
CA GLU A 45 2.68 -6.29 15.78
C GLU A 45 2.70 -5.84 14.32
N LYS A 46 3.16 -6.68 13.40
CA LYS A 46 3.13 -6.36 11.98
C LYS A 46 1.69 -6.30 11.46
N VAL A 47 1.33 -5.22 10.76
CA VAL A 47 0.03 -5.02 10.11
C VAL A 47 0.24 -4.57 8.67
N PRO A 48 -0.03 -5.43 7.66
CA PRO A 48 -0.02 -5.04 6.25
C PRO A 48 -1.16 -4.07 5.94
N GLU A 49 -0.86 -2.93 5.35
CA GLU A 49 -1.82 -1.87 5.06
C GLU A 49 -1.69 -1.41 3.62
N LEU A 50 -2.74 -0.83 3.07
CA LEU A 50 -2.73 -0.25 1.74
C LEU A 50 -2.11 1.14 1.77
N PHE A 51 -1.22 1.40 0.83
CA PHE A 51 -0.63 2.70 0.55
C PHE A 51 -0.87 3.09 -0.90
N ILE A 52 -0.77 4.39 -1.17
CA ILE A 52 -0.75 4.95 -2.53
C ILE A 52 0.37 5.98 -2.65
N VAL A 53 0.97 6.06 -3.83
CA VAL A 53 1.91 7.11 -4.20
C VAL A 53 1.53 7.72 -5.54
N GLU A 54 1.53 9.05 -5.62
CA GLU A 54 1.42 9.79 -6.87
C GLU A 54 2.81 9.94 -7.51
N LEU A 55 2.86 9.79 -8.82
CA LEU A 55 4.09 9.70 -9.61
C LEU A 55 4.30 10.96 -10.46
N PRO A 56 5.56 11.34 -10.72
CA PRO A 56 5.87 12.45 -11.61
C PRO A 56 5.29 12.25 -13.02
N GLN A 57 4.77 13.34 -13.61
CA GLN A 57 4.16 13.32 -14.94
C GLN A 57 5.16 13.55 -16.08
N ASP A 58 6.37 14.01 -15.76
CA ASP A 58 7.42 14.28 -16.74
C ASP A 58 8.78 13.73 -16.30
N GLU A 59 9.69 13.60 -17.28
CA GLU A 59 11.03 13.05 -17.07
C GLU A 59 11.88 13.87 -16.09
N ALA A 60 11.67 15.19 -16.02
CA ALA A 60 12.42 16.05 -15.12
C ALA A 60 12.07 15.76 -13.65
N GLY A 61 10.77 15.57 -13.36
CA GLY A 61 10.29 15.22 -12.03
C GLY A 61 10.83 13.86 -11.57
N TRP A 62 10.93 12.88 -12.47
CA TRP A 62 11.55 11.59 -12.19
C TRP A 62 13.02 11.71 -11.75
N LYS A 63 13.76 12.69 -12.29
CA LYS A 63 15.19 12.89 -12.03
C LYS A 63 15.51 13.90 -10.91
N ALA A 64 14.49 14.53 -10.34
CA ALA A 64 14.67 15.53 -9.30
C ALA A 64 14.83 14.88 -7.91
N ALA A 65 16.00 15.01 -7.31
CA ALA A 65 16.18 14.62 -5.91
C ALA A 65 15.34 15.52 -4.97
N GLY A 66 14.70 14.87 -3.98
CA GLY A 66 14.01 15.54 -2.88
C GLY A 66 14.96 15.89 -1.75
N ASP A 67 14.54 15.60 -0.52
CA ASP A 67 15.32 15.86 0.70
C ASP A 67 16.56 14.96 0.84
N ALA A 68 16.64 13.88 0.05
CA ALA A 68 17.75 12.96 0.01
C ALA A 68 18.07 12.52 -1.44
N PRO A 69 19.31 12.07 -1.72
CA PRO A 69 19.70 11.66 -3.07
C PRO A 69 18.90 10.46 -3.59
N LEU A 70 18.55 10.48 -4.88
CA LEU A 70 17.89 9.37 -5.56
C LEU A 70 18.68 8.06 -5.50
N SER A 71 20.01 8.15 -5.41
CA SER A 71 20.92 7.00 -5.28
C SER A 71 21.19 6.58 -3.83
N GLY A 72 20.73 7.37 -2.86
CA GLY A 72 21.16 7.25 -1.48
C GLY A 72 22.60 7.73 -1.28
N THR A 73 23.18 7.34 -0.15
CA THR A 73 24.58 7.62 0.23
C THR A 73 25.21 6.33 0.74
N GLU A 74 26.48 6.38 1.17
CA GLU A 74 27.13 5.24 1.83
C GLU A 74 26.37 4.73 3.07
N THR A 75 25.60 5.61 3.72
CA THR A 75 24.92 5.30 5.00
C THR A 75 23.40 5.41 4.92
N THR A 76 22.82 5.75 3.76
CA THR A 76 21.38 5.92 3.59
C THR A 76 20.86 5.23 2.35
N LEU A 77 19.68 4.61 2.44
CA LEU A 77 18.98 4.02 1.30
C LEU A 77 18.66 5.06 0.21
N PRO A 78 18.44 4.62 -1.04
CA PRO A 78 17.92 5.47 -2.10
C PRO A 78 16.58 6.12 -1.71
N ALA A 79 16.40 7.40 -2.03
CA ALA A 79 15.19 8.15 -1.73
C ALA A 79 14.27 8.30 -2.96
N PRO A 80 12.94 8.40 -2.76
CA PRO A 80 12.04 8.75 -3.85
C PRO A 80 12.31 10.12 -4.48
N PRO A 81 11.88 10.35 -5.73
CA PRO A 81 11.91 11.67 -6.34
C PRO A 81 11.19 12.73 -5.52
N ARG A 82 11.56 14.00 -5.73
CA ARG A 82 10.96 15.14 -5.03
C ARG A 82 9.44 15.10 -5.16
N GLY A 83 8.74 15.22 -4.03
CA GLY A 83 7.28 15.24 -3.97
C GLY A 83 6.62 13.85 -4.07
N VAL A 84 7.37 12.79 -4.36
CA VAL A 84 6.87 11.42 -4.36
C VAL A 84 6.80 10.93 -2.92
N VAL A 85 5.58 10.92 -2.37
CA VAL A 85 5.32 10.56 -0.97
C VAL A 85 4.24 9.48 -0.93
N GLN A 86 4.56 8.36 -0.26
CA GLN A 86 3.56 7.34 0.01
C GLN A 86 2.60 7.78 1.11
N ARG A 87 1.31 7.57 0.89
CA ARG A 87 0.23 7.87 1.83
C ARG A 87 -0.52 6.61 2.17
N ARG A 88 -0.74 6.36 3.46
CA ARG A 88 -1.53 5.22 3.94
C ARG A 88 -3.02 5.45 3.65
N LEU A 89 -3.68 4.42 3.15
CA LEU A 89 -5.11 4.41 2.84
C LEU A 89 -5.94 3.62 3.86
N THR A 90 -5.40 2.54 4.43
CA THR A 90 -6.12 1.70 5.41
C THR A 90 -5.47 1.77 6.79
N PHE A 91 -6.31 1.75 7.83
CA PHE A 91 -5.90 1.83 9.24
C PHE A 91 -6.60 0.74 10.05
N THR A 92 -6.22 -0.51 9.81
CA THR A 92 -6.95 -1.70 10.27
C THR A 92 -6.49 -2.26 11.61
N HIS A 93 -5.48 -1.66 12.25
CA HIS A 93 -4.90 -2.14 13.53
C HIS A 93 -5.90 -2.29 14.69
N HIS A 94 -7.07 -1.64 14.61
CA HIS A 94 -8.14 -1.73 15.61
C HIS A 94 -9.17 -2.85 15.34
N ARG A 95 -9.15 -3.47 14.15
CA ARG A 95 -10.08 -4.54 13.76
C ARG A 95 -9.77 -5.83 14.52
N ALA A 96 -10.76 -6.70 14.67
CA ALA A 96 -10.58 -8.03 15.26
C ALA A 96 -9.56 -8.89 14.51
N TYR A 97 -9.49 -8.71 13.18
CA TYR A 97 -8.50 -9.30 12.30
C TYR A 97 -7.77 -8.18 11.54
N PRO A 98 -6.66 -7.65 12.10
CA PRO A 98 -5.92 -6.55 11.49
C PRO A 98 -5.25 -6.94 10.18
N GLY A 99 -5.13 -5.95 9.30
CA GLY A 99 -4.31 -6.00 8.10
C GLY A 99 -4.98 -6.59 6.86
N LEU A 100 -4.41 -6.24 5.72
CA LEU A 100 -4.62 -6.94 4.46
C LEU A 100 -4.02 -8.35 4.56
N VAL A 101 -4.64 -9.33 3.88
CA VAL A 101 -4.12 -10.70 3.90
C VAL A 101 -3.02 -10.93 2.88
N ASN A 102 -2.02 -11.70 3.27
CA ASN A 102 -0.93 -12.13 2.37
C ASN A 102 -1.17 -13.54 1.79
N VAL A 103 -2.21 -14.23 2.28
CA VAL A 103 -2.63 -15.55 1.82
C VAL A 103 -4.17 -15.53 1.65
N PRO A 104 -4.68 -15.75 0.42
CA PRO A 104 -3.90 -15.91 -0.80
C PRO A 104 -3.12 -14.64 -1.16
N ARG A 105 -1.94 -14.84 -1.78
CA ARG A 105 -1.17 -13.73 -2.33
C ARG A 105 -1.99 -13.07 -3.43
N HIS A 106 -2.09 -11.75 -3.40
CA HIS A 106 -2.81 -10.96 -4.39
C HIS A 106 -2.11 -9.63 -4.60
N TRP A 107 -2.15 -9.14 -5.84
CA TRP A 107 -1.84 -7.75 -6.16
C TRP A 107 -3.08 -6.89 -5.92
N VAL A 108 -2.87 -5.65 -5.47
CA VAL A 108 -3.95 -4.67 -5.49
C VAL A 108 -4.37 -4.37 -6.93
N ARG A 109 -5.66 -4.07 -7.11
CA ARG A 109 -6.23 -3.74 -8.42
C ARG A 109 -7.05 -2.49 -8.31
N CYS A 110 -6.89 -1.58 -9.26
CA CYS A 110 -7.81 -0.46 -9.41
C CYS A 110 -8.82 -0.79 -10.50
N ASN A 111 -10.06 -0.30 -10.36
CA ASN A 111 -11.01 -0.37 -11.45
C ASN A 111 -10.57 0.51 -12.64
N PRO A 112 -11.08 0.27 -13.87
CA PRO A 112 -10.67 1.03 -15.06
C PRO A 112 -10.87 2.55 -14.95
N GLN A 113 -11.84 2.98 -14.13
CA GLN A 113 -12.13 4.40 -13.91
C GLN A 113 -11.19 5.07 -12.90
N GLY A 114 -10.33 4.33 -12.20
CA GLY A 114 -9.40 4.91 -11.23
C GLY A 114 -10.08 5.38 -9.94
N THR A 115 -11.28 4.89 -9.61
CA THR A 115 -12.11 5.39 -8.50
C THR A 115 -12.20 4.43 -7.32
N GLN A 116 -11.83 3.17 -7.49
CA GLN A 116 -11.86 2.14 -6.46
C GLN A 116 -10.62 1.26 -6.55
N ILE A 117 -9.99 1.00 -5.41
CA ILE A 117 -8.91 0.02 -5.25
C ILE A 117 -9.49 -1.18 -4.51
N ALA A 118 -9.33 -2.36 -5.10
CA ALA A 118 -9.69 -3.64 -4.53
C ALA A 118 -8.49 -4.34 -3.90
N PHE A 119 -8.74 -4.98 -2.75
CA PHE A 119 -7.78 -5.75 -1.96
C PHE A 119 -8.50 -6.81 -1.13
N LEU A 120 -7.74 -7.77 -0.57
CA LEU A 120 -8.27 -8.78 0.32
C LEU A 120 -7.93 -8.46 1.79
N MET A 121 -8.93 -8.49 2.65
CA MET A 121 -8.77 -8.49 4.11
C MET A 121 -9.86 -9.33 4.78
N ARG A 122 -9.65 -9.69 6.04
CA ARG A 122 -10.64 -10.46 6.81
C ARG A 122 -11.79 -9.56 7.28
N ASP A 123 -13.01 -10.08 7.17
CA ASP A 123 -14.18 -9.48 7.81
C ASP A 123 -14.22 -9.77 9.32
N ASP A 124 -15.29 -9.34 9.99
CA ASP A 124 -15.43 -9.47 11.44
C ASP A 124 -15.64 -10.92 11.91
N ASN A 125 -15.94 -11.84 10.99
CA ASN A 125 -15.99 -13.28 11.24
C ASN A 125 -14.65 -13.98 10.91
N GLY A 126 -13.64 -13.21 10.50
CA GLY A 126 -12.34 -13.73 10.12
C GLY A 126 -12.30 -14.32 8.72
N ILE A 127 -13.33 -14.13 7.89
CA ILE A 127 -13.38 -14.69 6.54
C ILE A 127 -12.70 -13.72 5.56
N VAL A 128 -11.83 -14.23 4.68
CA VAL A 128 -11.18 -13.42 3.65
C VAL A 128 -12.21 -12.97 2.61
N GLN A 129 -12.41 -11.65 2.51
CA GLN A 129 -13.34 -11.02 1.58
C GLN A 129 -12.61 -10.06 0.64
N LEU A 130 -13.28 -9.69 -0.44
CA LEU A 130 -12.89 -8.58 -1.29
C LEU A 130 -13.41 -7.27 -0.70
N TRP A 131 -12.53 -6.30 -0.58
CA TRP A 131 -12.82 -4.96 -0.05
C TRP A 131 -12.44 -3.89 -1.07
N LEU A 132 -13.10 -2.74 -0.97
CA LEU A 132 -12.92 -1.60 -1.85
C LEU A 132 -12.61 -0.34 -1.04
N ILE A 133 -11.72 0.51 -1.54
CA ILE A 133 -11.50 1.86 -0.99
C ILE A 133 -11.27 2.86 -2.14
N SER A 134 -11.62 4.13 -1.92
CA SER A 134 -11.26 5.20 -2.84
C SER A 134 -9.74 5.47 -2.78
N PRO A 135 -9.07 5.77 -3.91
CA PRO A 135 -7.69 6.25 -3.90
C PRO A 135 -7.48 7.54 -3.09
N GLN A 136 -8.53 8.33 -2.89
CA GLN A 136 -8.51 9.53 -2.06
C GLN A 136 -8.55 9.19 -0.56
N GLY A 137 -8.82 7.93 -0.18
CA GLY A 137 -8.94 7.46 1.20
C GLY A 137 -10.41 7.29 1.62
N GLY A 138 -10.63 7.30 2.94
CA GLY A 138 -11.93 7.03 3.56
C GLY A 138 -12.06 5.59 4.04
N GLU A 139 -13.28 5.21 4.41
CA GLU A 139 -13.53 3.88 5.00
C GLU A 139 -13.56 2.77 3.92
N PRO A 140 -12.82 1.66 4.12
CA PRO A 140 -12.99 0.46 3.31
C PRO A 140 -14.43 -0.06 3.34
N ARG A 141 -14.93 -0.45 2.17
CA ARG A 141 -16.23 -1.09 2.00
C ARG A 141 -16.08 -2.55 1.62
N GLN A 142 -16.69 -3.43 2.40
CA GLN A 142 -16.78 -4.85 2.09
C GLN A 142 -17.63 -5.04 0.82
N LEU A 143 -17.08 -5.74 -0.18
CA LEU A 143 -17.78 -6.02 -1.43
C LEU A 143 -18.42 -7.42 -1.39
N THR A 144 -17.71 -8.42 -0.88
CA THR A 144 -18.20 -9.80 -0.79
C THR A 144 -18.55 -10.19 0.64
N HIS A 145 -19.52 -11.08 0.78
CA HIS A 145 -19.99 -11.61 2.07
C HIS A 145 -20.05 -13.14 2.00
N ASN A 146 -18.91 -13.75 1.68
CA ASN A 146 -18.79 -15.19 1.50
C ASN A 146 -18.83 -15.94 2.84
N LYS A 147 -19.29 -17.20 2.82
CA LYS A 147 -19.24 -18.10 3.98
C LYS A 147 -17.86 -18.73 4.21
N THR A 148 -16.99 -18.66 3.21
CA THR A 148 -15.64 -19.24 3.20
C THR A 148 -14.66 -18.27 2.58
N ASP A 149 -13.37 -18.42 2.91
CA ASP A 149 -12.30 -17.57 2.41
C ASP A 149 -12.28 -17.51 0.86
N ILE A 150 -12.00 -16.34 0.31
CA ILE A 150 -11.46 -16.23 -1.05
C ILE A 150 -10.10 -16.94 -1.07
N GLN A 151 -9.93 -17.91 -1.97
CA GLN A 151 -8.78 -18.81 -2.01
C GLN A 151 -7.75 -18.50 -3.10
N SER A 152 -8.00 -17.50 -3.95
CA SER A 152 -7.09 -17.13 -5.04
C SER A 152 -6.96 -15.62 -5.19
N ALA A 153 -5.97 -15.20 -5.97
CA ALA A 153 -5.92 -13.84 -6.50
C ALA A 153 -7.16 -13.54 -7.36
N PHE A 154 -7.40 -12.25 -7.58
CA PHE A 154 -8.47 -11.73 -8.42
C PHE A 154 -7.90 -10.76 -9.45
N ASN A 155 -8.66 -10.45 -10.50
CA ASN A 155 -8.37 -9.39 -11.44
C ASN A 155 -9.61 -8.52 -11.63
N TRP A 156 -9.39 -7.28 -12.07
CA TRP A 156 -10.41 -6.30 -12.40
C TRP A 156 -10.07 -5.69 -13.75
#